data_AF-A0A271J520-F1
#
_entry.id   AF-A0A271J520-F1
#
_cell.length_a   1.000
_cell.length_b   1.000
_cell.length_c   1.000
_cell.angle_alpha   90.00
_cell.angle_beta   90.00
_cell.angle_gamma   90.00
#
_symmetry.space_group_name_H-M   'P 1'
#
loop_
_entity.id
_entity.type
_entity.pdbx_description
1 polymer ?
#
loop_
_entity_poly.entity_id
_entity_poly.type
_entity_poly.pdbx_seq_one_letter_code
_entity_poly.pdbx_strand_id
1 'polypeptide(L)'
;MAKARTSRKSTPFEFETLSSKEAVERRSARGTRRSKYSPIGDQFKELGEDKVLAFQASKNEVQGVRNYMRRNFEGKHKVNSRRVDDDKYEVHISRA
;
A
#
# COMPACT_ATOMS: atom_id res chain seq x y z
N MET A 1 13.60 48.44 25.82
CA MET A 1 13.81 48.17 24.37
C MET A 1 13.33 46.76 24.07
N ALA A 2 12.15 46.60 23.47
CA ALA A 2 11.62 45.28 23.11
C ALA A 2 12.11 44.89 21.71
N LYS A 3 12.79 43.73 21.59
CA LYS A 3 13.29 43.19 20.32
C LYS A 3 12.09 42.83 19.43
N ALA A 4 12.02 43.44 18.24
CA ALA A 4 11.02 43.12 17.23
C ALA A 4 11.12 41.64 16.83
N ARG A 5 9.98 40.93 16.86
CA ARG A 5 9.85 39.57 16.33
C ARG A 5 10.03 39.64 14.81
N THR A 6 11.04 38.95 14.29
CA THR A 6 11.23 38.74 12.85
C THR A 6 10.02 38.02 12.26
N SER A 7 9.42 38.60 11.23
CA SER A 7 8.35 37.96 10.45
C SER A 7 8.90 36.68 9.81
N ARG A 8 8.28 35.53 10.08
CA ARG A 8 8.58 34.29 9.35
C ARG A 8 8.26 34.55 7.88
N LYS A 9 9.26 34.45 7.00
CA LYS A 9 9.04 34.46 5.55
C LYS A 9 7.98 33.40 5.22
N SER A 10 6.85 33.86 4.69
CA SER A 10 5.88 33.01 4.01
C SER A 10 6.60 32.34 2.85
N THR A 11 7.03 31.08 3.00
CA THR A 11 7.32 30.25 1.84
C THR A 11 5.99 30.04 1.13
N PRO A 12 5.81 30.51 -0.12
CA PRO A 12 4.63 30.15 -0.88
C PRO A 12 4.75 28.66 -1.14
N PHE A 13 3.97 27.86 -0.41
CA PHE A 13 3.77 26.48 -0.80
C PHE A 13 3.05 26.53 -2.15
N GLU A 14 3.70 26.04 -3.20
CA GLU A 14 3.07 25.88 -4.50
C GLU A 14 2.17 24.64 -4.42
N PHE A 15 0.87 24.86 -4.59
CA PHE A 15 -0.12 23.79 -4.58
C PHE A 15 -0.54 23.50 -6.02
N GLU A 16 -0.48 22.22 -6.40
CA GLU A 16 -1.02 21.72 -7.67
C GLU A 16 -2.19 20.79 -7.35
N THR A 17 -3.33 21.05 -7.97
CA THR A 17 -4.52 20.19 -7.85
C THR A 17 -4.43 19.12 -8.92
N LEU A 18 -4.30 17.86 -8.52
CA LEU A 18 -4.19 16.70 -9.42
C LEU A 18 -5.45 15.84 -9.35
N SER A 19 -5.79 15.18 -10.47
CA SER A 19 -6.78 14.11 -10.41
C SER A 19 -6.26 12.94 -9.58
N SER A 20 -7.16 12.18 -8.95
CA SER A 20 -6.77 11.02 -8.13
C SER A 20 -5.98 9.98 -8.93
N LYS A 21 -6.23 9.86 -10.25
CA LYS A 21 -5.48 8.98 -11.15
C LYS A 21 -4.05 9.49 -11.38
N GLU A 22 -3.90 10.77 -11.71
CA GLU A 22 -2.57 11.38 -11.92
C GLU A 22 -1.74 11.40 -10.63
N ALA A 23 -2.39 11.58 -9.47
CA ALA A 23 -1.71 11.48 -8.18
C ALA A 23 -1.14 10.07 -7.94
N VAL A 24 -1.90 9.02 -8.28
CA VAL A 24 -1.46 7.62 -8.17
C VAL A 24 -0.35 7.32 -9.18
N GLU A 25 -0.48 7.77 -10.43
CA GLU A 25 0.54 7.60 -11.47
C GLU A 25 1.83 8.33 -11.12
N ARG A 26 1.77 9.60 -10.70
CA ARG A 26 2.95 10.36 -10.26
C ARG A 26 3.59 9.73 -9.03
N ARG A 27 2.80 9.24 -8.06
CA ARG A 27 3.33 8.51 -6.89
C ARG A 27 4.00 7.20 -7.28
N SER A 28 3.46 6.51 -8.28
CA SER A 28 4.02 5.28 -8.85
C SER A 28 5.28 5.53 -9.68
N ALA A 29 5.36 6.66 -10.39
CA ALA A 29 6.48 7.04 -11.24
C ALA A 29 7.69 7.59 -10.45
N ARG A 30 7.46 8.19 -9.28
CA ARG A 30 8.51 8.83 -8.45
C ARG A 30 9.44 7.86 -7.69
N GLY A 31 9.67 6.66 -8.22
CA GLY A 31 10.80 5.81 -7.80
C GLY A 31 10.84 5.44 -6.31
N THR A 32 9.70 5.36 -5.64
CA THR A 32 9.67 4.74 -4.30
C THR A 32 9.90 3.25 -4.49
N ARG A 33 10.93 2.69 -3.81
CA ARG A 33 11.27 1.26 -3.85
C ARG A 33 9.99 0.43 -3.92
N ARG A 34 9.78 -0.29 -5.03
CA ARG A 34 8.67 -1.26 -5.13
C ARG A 34 8.70 -2.10 -3.87
N SER A 35 7.56 -2.17 -3.19
CA SER A 35 7.46 -2.99 -2.00
C SER A 35 7.84 -4.43 -2.36
N LYS A 36 8.43 -5.17 -1.43
CA LYS A 36 8.62 -6.63 -1.58
C LYS A 36 7.31 -7.32 -2.02
N TYR A 37 6.17 -6.75 -1.65
CA TYR A 37 4.82 -7.27 -1.92
C TYR A 37 4.16 -6.69 -3.17
N SER A 38 4.85 -5.83 -3.94
CA SER A 38 4.34 -5.28 -5.20
C SER A 38 3.83 -6.37 -6.19
N PRO A 39 4.53 -7.50 -6.39
CA PRO A 39 4.03 -8.57 -7.27
C PRO A 39 2.66 -9.13 -6.86
N ILE A 40 2.37 -9.17 -5.55
CA ILE A 40 1.07 -9.65 -5.05
C ILE A 40 -0.03 -8.65 -5.41
N GLY A 41 0.26 -7.34 -5.35
CA GLY A 41 -0.67 -6.30 -5.76
C GLY A 41 -0.98 -6.33 -7.25
N ASP A 42 0.03 -6.60 -8.07
CA ASP A 42 -0.15 -6.70 -9.52
C ASP A 42 -1.01 -7.93 -9.87
N GLN A 43 -0.73 -9.10 -9.28
CA GLN A 43 -1.59 -10.29 -9.43
C GLN A 43 -3.02 -10.05 -8.93
N PHE A 44 -3.20 -9.30 -7.86
CA PHE A 44 -4.52 -9.00 -7.31
C PHE A 44 -5.36 -8.07 -8.20
N LYS A 45 -4.72 -7.14 -8.92
CA LYS A 45 -5.40 -6.29 -9.92
C LYS A 45 -5.95 -7.10 -11.09
N GLU A 46 -5.24 -8.14 -11.49
CA GLU A 46 -5.63 -9.05 -12.57
C GLU A 46 -6.57 -10.17 -12.09
N LEU A 47 -6.73 -10.34 -10.77
CA LEU A 47 -7.60 -11.34 -10.18
C LEU A 47 -9.07 -11.05 -10.48
N GLY A 48 -9.77 -12.04 -11.04
CA GLY A 48 -11.23 -12.01 -11.21
C GLY A 48 -11.99 -12.12 -9.89
N GLU A 49 -13.26 -11.72 -9.87
CA GLU A 49 -14.08 -11.69 -8.65
C GLU A 49 -14.29 -13.07 -8.01
N ASP A 50 -14.35 -14.14 -8.82
CA ASP A 50 -14.50 -15.53 -8.35
C ASP A 50 -13.17 -16.24 -8.05
N LYS A 51 -12.04 -15.54 -8.12
CA LYS A 51 -10.71 -16.14 -7.95
C LYS A 51 -10.06 -15.72 -6.64
N VAL A 52 -9.23 -16.62 -6.10
CA VAL A 52 -8.48 -16.42 -4.87
C VAL A 52 -6.99 -16.62 -5.16
N LEU A 53 -6.16 -15.69 -4.72
CA LEU A 53 -4.70 -15.87 -4.70
C LEU A 53 -4.32 -16.66 -3.45
N ALA A 54 -3.62 -17.78 -3.63
CA ALA A 54 -3.13 -18.63 -2.55
C ALA A 54 -1.60 -18.74 -2.62
N PHE A 55 -0.91 -18.49 -1.51
CA PHE A 55 0.54 -18.66 -1.40
C PHE A 55 0.99 -18.89 0.04
N GLN A 56 2.20 -19.44 0.23
CA GLN A 56 2.80 -19.61 1.54
C GLN A 56 3.67 -18.42 1.93
N ALA A 57 3.62 -18.03 3.19
CA ALA A 57 4.36 -16.92 3.76
C ALA A 57 4.72 -17.18 5.23
N SER A 58 5.80 -16.57 5.71
CA SER A 58 6.11 -16.55 7.14
C SER A 58 5.16 -15.62 7.92
N LYS A 59 5.06 -15.78 9.24
CA LYS A 59 4.22 -14.91 10.11
C LYS A 59 4.44 -13.41 9.88
N ASN A 60 5.69 -12.99 9.72
CA ASN A 60 6.07 -11.60 9.49
C ASN A 60 5.64 -11.12 8.10
N GLU A 61 5.71 -12.00 7.11
CA GLU A 61 5.29 -11.69 5.75
C GLU A 61 3.77 -11.58 5.63
N VAL A 62 3.00 -12.40 6.35
CA VAL A 62 1.53 -12.25 6.40
C VAL A 62 1.14 -10.83 6.83
N GLN A 63 1.81 -10.30 7.86
CA GLN A 63 1.56 -8.92 8.31
C GLN A 63 2.00 -7.88 7.27
N GLY A 64 3.12 -8.11 6.60
CA GLY A 64 3.59 -7.28 5.50
C GLY A 64 2.58 -7.22 4.34
N VAL A 65 2.03 -8.36 3.95
CA VAL A 65 1.00 -8.49 2.91
C VAL A 65 -0.28 -7.77 3.32
N ARG A 66 -0.79 -7.97 4.54
CA ARG A 66 -1.99 -7.27 5.03
C ARG A 66 -1.82 -5.75 5.00
N ASN A 67 -0.68 -5.26 5.46
CA ASN A 67 -0.37 -3.83 5.44
C ASN A 67 -0.25 -3.29 4.01
N TYR A 68 0.37 -4.05 3.12
CA TYR A 68 0.46 -3.70 1.71
C TYR A 68 -0.93 -3.61 1.07
N MET A 69 -1.77 -4.64 1.24
CA MET A 69 -3.11 -4.66 0.66
C MET A 69 -3.99 -3.54 1.22
N ARG A 70 -3.94 -3.31 2.54
CA ARG A 70 -4.66 -2.19 3.18
C ARG A 70 -4.29 -0.84 2.59
N ARG A 71 -3.01 -0.59 2.30
CA ARG A 71 -2.53 0.69 1.76
C ARG A 71 -2.85 0.92 0.29
N ASN A 72 -3.00 -0.14 -0.50
CA ASN A 72 -3.12 -0.04 -1.96
C ASN A 72 -4.53 -0.36 -2.48
N PHE A 73 -5.32 -1.15 -1.74
CA PHE A 73 -6.61 -1.69 -2.19
C PHE A 73 -7.70 -1.53 -1.12
N GLU A 74 -7.65 -0.44 -0.35
CA GLU A 74 -8.54 -0.17 0.78
C GLU A 74 -10.01 -0.52 0.49
N GLY A 75 -10.59 -1.38 1.33
CA GLY A 75 -11.99 -1.82 1.23
C GLY A 75 -12.33 -2.79 0.08
N LYS A 76 -11.39 -3.10 -0.82
CA LYS A 76 -11.64 -3.94 -2.02
C LYS A 76 -11.04 -5.34 -1.94
N HIS A 77 -10.55 -5.76 -0.78
CA HIS A 77 -9.82 -7.01 -0.62
C HIS A 77 -10.12 -7.67 0.73
N LYS A 78 -10.00 -9.00 0.75
CA LYS A 78 -10.07 -9.82 1.96
C LYS A 78 -8.84 -10.71 2.03
N VAL A 79 -8.04 -10.55 3.09
CA VAL A 79 -6.86 -11.40 3.38
C VAL A 79 -7.19 -12.34 4.53
N ASN A 80 -7.24 -13.63 4.24
CA ASN A 80 -7.29 -14.70 5.24
C ASN A 80 -5.94 -15.41 5.30
N SER A 81 -5.61 -16.01 6.44
CA SER A 81 -4.39 -16.80 6.58
C SER A 81 -4.62 -17.96 7.53
N ARG A 82 -4.13 -19.14 7.18
CA ARG A 82 -4.18 -20.36 7.99
C ARG A 82 -2.76 -20.83 8.29
N ARG A 83 -2.49 -21.25 9.53
CA ARG A 83 -1.20 -21.88 9.87
C ARG A 83 -1.16 -23.29 9.28
N VAL A 84 -0.07 -23.62 8.58
CA VAL A 84 0.13 -24.93 7.95
C VAL A 84 1.23 -25.72 8.67
N ASP A 85 2.29 -25.03 9.09
CA ASP A 85 3.46 -25.64 9.74
C ASP A 85 4.04 -24.67 10.79
N ASP A 86 5.16 -25.03 11.41
CA ASP A 86 5.89 -24.13 12.30
C ASP A 86 6.45 -22.94 11.49
N ASP A 87 6.01 -21.74 11.87
CA ASP A 87 6.25 -20.45 11.20
C ASP A 87 5.79 -20.28 9.74
N LYS A 88 5.11 -21.27 9.13
CA LYS A 88 4.51 -21.15 7.78
C LYS A 88 3.00 -20.99 7.82
N TYR A 89 2.54 -20.02 7.05
CA TYR A 89 1.14 -19.68 6.88
C TYR A 89 0.76 -19.74 5.41
N GLU A 90 -0.37 -20.35 5.11
CA GLU A 90 -1.03 -20.23 3.83
C GLU A 90 -1.93 -19.00 3.85
N VAL A 91 -1.72 -18.09 2.90
CA VAL A 91 -2.42 -16.83 2.76
C VAL A 91 -3.36 -16.91 1.58
N HIS A 92 -4.61 -16.52 1.81
CA HIS A 92 -5.66 -16.44 0.80
C HIS A 92 -6.10 -14.99 0.63
N ILE A 93 -6.04 -14.47 -0.59
CA ILE A 93 -6.47 -13.12 -0.91
C ILE A 93 -7.56 -13.18 -1.97
N SER A 94 -8.70 -12.55 -1.66
CA SER A 94 -9.88 -12.48 -2.53
C SER A 94 -10.35 -11.03 -2.65
N ARG A 95 -11.13 -10.73 -3.69
CA ARG A 95 -11.85 -9.46 -3.77
C ARG A 95 -12.98 -9.46 -2.73
N ALA A 96 -13.19 -8.31 -2.11
CA ALA A 96 -14.24 -8.10 -1.10
C ALA A 96 -15.53 -7.61 -1.75
#